data_AF-A0A2J0LJK3-F1
#
_entry.id   AF-A0A2J0LJK3-F1
#
_cell.length_a   1.000
_cell.length_b   1.000
_cell.length_c   1.000
_cell.angle_alpha   90.00
_cell.angle_beta   90.00
_cell.angle_gamma   90.00
#
_symmetry.space_group_name_H-M   'P 1'
#
loop_
_entity.id
_entity.type
_entity.pdbx_description
1 polymer ?
#
loop_
_entity_poly.entity_id
_entity_poly.type
_entity_poly.pdbx_seq_one_letter_code
_entity_poly.pdbx_strand_id
1 'polypeptide(L)'
;MANPLSNEQEIYERIKKENITVHPLVWELLDHHIRNDLHIINIIIGSSVLFNQSVSVPDAKKVIDHTGQIKKFLDSIGNYINLFNLKMP
;
A
#
# COMPACT_ATOMS: atom_id res chain seq x y z
N MET A 1 2.83 -11.13 10.33
CA MET A 1 1.51 -11.24 9.66
C MET A 1 0.67 -10.08 10.16
N ALA A 2 0.02 -9.32 9.26
CA ALA A 2 -0.85 -8.22 9.68
C ALA A 2 -2.03 -8.76 10.49
N ASN A 3 -2.55 -7.97 11.43
CA ASN A 3 -3.74 -8.36 12.18
C ASN A 3 -4.95 -8.44 11.23
N PRO A 4 -5.72 -9.53 11.25
CA PRO A 4 -6.91 -9.66 10.42
C PRO A 4 -7.94 -8.58 10.79
N LEU A 5 -8.68 -8.10 9.79
CA LEU A 5 -9.82 -7.20 10.03
C LEU A 5 -10.92 -7.99 10.75
N SER A 6 -11.66 -7.32 11.64
CA SER A 6 -12.75 -7.95 12.40
C SER A 6 -13.84 -8.59 11.53
N ASN A 7 -13.95 -8.15 10.27
CA ASN A 7 -14.90 -8.62 9.26
C ASN A 7 -14.21 -9.14 7.98
N GLU A 8 -12.96 -9.57 8.06
CA GLU A 8 -12.17 -9.98 6.88
C GLU A 8 -12.85 -11.06 6.03
N GLN A 9 -13.43 -12.09 6.66
CA GLN A 9 -14.17 -13.16 5.95
C GLN A 9 -15.39 -12.61 5.20
N GLU A 10 -16.15 -11.71 5.81
CA GLU A 10 -17.33 -11.11 5.18
C GLU A 10 -16.94 -10.28 3.95
N ILE A 11 -15.83 -9.54 4.05
CA ILE A 11 -15.30 -8.75 2.93
C ILE A 11 -14.88 -9.67 1.78
N TYR A 12 -14.15 -10.76 2.04
CA TYR A 12 -13.74 -11.69 0.98
C TYR A 12 -14.93 -12.37 0.30
N GLU A 13 -15.93 -12.82 1.07
CA GLU A 13 -17.14 -13.41 0.50
C GLU A 13 -17.92 -12.42 -0.35
N ARG A 14 -17.98 -11.15 0.06
CA ARG A 14 -18.58 -10.07 -0.76
C ARG A 14 -17.81 -9.85 -2.05
N ILE A 15 -16.48 -9.71 -2.01
CA ILE A 15 -15.63 -9.55 -3.20
C ILE A 15 -15.88 -10.70 -4.18
N LYS A 16 -15.94 -11.93 -3.68
CA LYS A 16 -16.18 -13.13 -4.49
C LYS A 16 -17.58 -13.16 -5.08
N LYS A 17 -18.61 -12.85 -4.29
CA LYS A 17 -20.01 -12.85 -4.72
C LYS A 17 -20.31 -11.73 -5.72
N GLU A 18 -19.75 -10.55 -5.50
CA GLU A 18 -19.94 -9.36 -6.34
C GLU A 18 -19.02 -9.38 -7.58
N ASN A 19 -18.16 -10.40 -7.71
CA ASN A 19 -17.12 -10.53 -8.74
C ASN A 19 -16.32 -9.23 -8.93
N ILE A 20 -15.96 -8.61 -7.80
CA ILE A 20 -15.21 -7.36 -7.81
C ILE A 20 -13.81 -7.66 -8.33
N THR A 21 -13.57 -7.32 -9.58
CA THR A 21 -12.25 -7.38 -10.22
C THR A 21 -11.66 -5.99 -10.29
N VAL A 22 -10.42 -5.84 -9.79
CA VAL A 22 -9.66 -4.60 -9.98
C VAL A 22 -9.15 -4.57 -11.42
N HIS A 23 -9.41 -3.47 -12.13
CA HIS A 23 -8.99 -3.29 -13.51
C HIS A 23 -7.46 -3.40 -13.65
N PRO A 24 -6.91 -4.08 -14.68
CA PRO A 24 -5.47 -4.28 -14.83
C PRO A 24 -4.63 -3.00 -14.72
N LEU A 25 -5.08 -1.89 -15.32
CA LEU A 25 -4.41 -0.59 -15.20
C LEU A 25 -4.31 -0.09 -13.75
N VAL A 26 -5.32 -0.35 -12.92
CA VAL A 26 -5.28 0.02 -11.50
C VAL A 26 -4.26 -0.86 -10.77
N TRP A 27 -4.17 -2.15 -11.11
CA TRP A 27 -3.11 -3.01 -10.60
C TRP A 27 -1.72 -2.53 -11.00
N GLU A 28 -1.51 -2.13 -12.25
CA GLU A 28 -0.22 -1.57 -12.71
C GLU A 28 0.17 -0.31 -11.94
N LEU A 29 -0.78 0.59 -11.68
CA LEU A 29 -0.55 1.79 -10.89
C LEU A 29 -0.18 1.46 -9.43
N LEU A 30 -0.91 0.52 -8.81
CA LEU A 30 -0.59 0.04 -7.46
C LEU A 30 0.80 -0.62 -7.42
N ASP A 31 1.13 -1.44 -8.42
CA ASP A 31 2.43 -2.10 -8.49
C ASP A 31 3.56 -1.07 -8.65
N HIS A 32 3.40 -0.13 -9.59
CA HIS A 32 4.43 0.86 -9.85
C HIS A 32 4.68 1.81 -8.66
N HIS A 33 3.63 2.28 -8.01
CA HIS A 33 3.74 3.30 -6.95
C HIS A 33 3.83 2.74 -5.54
N ILE A 34 3.33 1.52 -5.28
CA ILE A 34 3.34 0.94 -3.93
C ILE A 34 4.36 -0.19 -3.84
N ARG A 35 4.39 -1.12 -4.79
CA ARG A 35 5.32 -2.28 -4.70
C ARG A 35 6.77 -1.82 -4.73
N ASN A 36 7.13 -0.85 -5.57
CA ASN A 36 8.51 -0.36 -5.66
C ASN A 36 8.99 0.27 -4.35
N ASP A 37 8.20 1.17 -3.75
CA ASP A 37 8.54 1.78 -2.46
C ASP A 37 8.60 0.74 -1.34
N LEU A 38 7.66 -0.21 -1.30
CA LEU A 38 7.69 -1.33 -0.35
C LEU A 38 8.92 -2.22 -0.53
N HIS A 39 9.34 -2.46 -1.77
CA HIS A 39 10.51 -3.26 -2.07
C HIS A 39 11.78 -2.61 -1.51
N ILE A 40 11.93 -1.29 -1.69
CA ILE A 40 13.07 -0.55 -1.15
C ILE A 40 13.06 -0.57 0.38
N ILE A 41 11.91 -0.34 1.01
CA ILE A 41 11.75 -0.44 2.47
C ILE A 41 12.17 -1.84 2.94
N ASN A 42 11.71 -2.89 2.25
CA ASN A 42 12.02 -4.26 2.62
C ASN A 42 13.50 -4.60 2.45
N ILE A 43 14.17 -4.05 1.44
CA ILE A 43 15.64 -4.20 1.30
C ILE A 43 16.35 -3.55 2.48
N ILE A 44 15.99 -2.32 2.85
CA ILE A 44 16.65 -1.57 3.92
C ILE A 44 16.46 -2.28 5.28
N ILE A 45 15.21 -2.55 5.64
CA ILE A 45 14.87 -3.16 6.92
C ILE A 45 15.32 -4.62 6.93
N GLY A 46 15.07 -5.36 5.85
CA GLY A 46 15.44 -6.77 5.72
C GLY A 46 16.94 -6.98 5.80
N SER A 47 17.75 -6.11 5.18
CA SER A 47 19.22 -6.18 5.31
C SER A 47 19.66 -5.92 6.75
N SER A 48 19.07 -4.94 7.41
CA SER A 48 19.39 -4.61 8.82
C SER A 48 19.08 -5.80 9.75
N VAL A 49 17.92 -6.46 9.54
CA VAL A 49 17.55 -7.67 10.28
C VAL A 49 18.49 -8.84 9.96
N LEU A 50 18.80 -9.07 8.67
CA LEU A 50 19.64 -10.18 8.21
C LEU A 50 21.05 -10.11 8.80
N PHE A 51 21.62 -8.91 8.90
CA PHE A 51 22.96 -8.70 9.44
C PHE A 51 22.97 -8.41 10.95
N ASN A 52 21.81 -8.44 11.62
CA ASN A 52 21.64 -8.10 13.03
C ASN A 52 22.23 -6.72 13.38
N GLN A 53 21.95 -5.74 12.52
CA GLN A 53 22.43 -4.36 12.64
C GLN A 53 21.27 -3.40 12.84
N SER A 54 21.52 -2.32 13.56
CA SER A 54 20.58 -1.21 13.65
C SER A 54 20.48 -0.50 12.30
N VAL A 55 19.26 -0.07 11.94
CA VAL A 55 19.06 0.77 10.76
C VAL A 55 19.80 2.10 10.95
N SER A 56 20.61 2.48 9.97
CA SER A 56 21.32 3.75 10.00
C SER A 56 20.34 4.93 9.93
N VAL A 57 20.69 6.09 10.51
CA VAL A 57 19.85 7.30 10.41
C VAL A 57 19.54 7.67 8.95
N PRO A 58 20.51 7.64 8.01
CA PRO A 58 20.22 7.88 6.59
C PRO A 58 19.21 6.89 6.00
N ASP A 59 19.30 5.61 6.34
CA ASP A 59 18.39 4.60 5.80
C ASP A 59 17.01 4.66 6.45
N ALA A 60 16.94 4.99 7.74
CA ALA A 60 15.67 5.27 8.41
C ALA A 60 14.95 6.44 7.77
N LYS A 61 15.68 7.50 7.38
CA LYS A 61 15.11 8.62 6.63
C LYS A 61 14.54 8.18 5.27
N LYS A 62 15.27 7.36 4.51
CA LYS A 62 14.75 6.81 3.24
C LYS A 62 13.47 6.01 3.45
N VAL A 63 13.40 5.17 4.49
CA VAL A 63 12.19 4.39 4.81
C VAL A 63 11.00 5.31 5.09
N ILE A 64 11.20 6.38 5.85
CA ILE A 64 10.15 7.39 6.12
C ILE A 64 9.74 8.08 4.81
N ASP A 65 10.69 8.46 3.97
CA ASP A 65 10.42 9.13 2.70
C ASP A 65 9.59 8.22 1.75
N HIS A 66 9.97 6.96 1.58
CA HIS A 66 9.23 5.97 0.78
C HIS A 66 7.84 5.69 1.36
N THR A 67 7.71 5.56 2.69
CA THR A 67 6.41 5.42 3.35
C THR A 67 5.53 6.65 3.10
N GLY A 68 6.12 7.84 3.10
CA GLY A 68 5.45 9.10 2.77
C GLY A 68 4.97 9.16 1.32
N GLN A 69 5.72 8.60 0.37
CA GLN A 69 5.30 8.49 -1.04
C GLN A 69 4.10 7.56 -1.21
N ILE A 70 4.13 6.38 -0.59
CA ILE A 70 2.99 5.45 -0.56
C ILE A 70 1.76 6.15 0.00
N LYS A 71 1.90 6.85 1.13
CA LYS A 71 0.78 7.60 1.73
C LYS A 71 0.21 8.65 0.78
N LYS A 72 1.07 9.47 0.16
CA LYS A 72 0.62 10.51 -0.79
C LYS A 72 -0.14 9.91 -1.97
N PHE A 73 0.33 8.77 -2.50
CA PHE A 73 -0.34 8.08 -3.59
C PHE A 73 -1.72 7.55 -3.15
N LEU A 74 -1.81 6.86 -2.01
CA LEU A 74 -3.09 6.37 -1.47
C LEU A 74 -4.07 7.50 -1.16
N ASP A 75 -3.60 8.59 -0.56
CA ASP A 75 -4.39 9.79 -0.31
C ASP A 75 -4.93 10.37 -1.62
N SER A 76 -4.12 10.36 -2.69
CA SER A 76 -4.55 10.82 -4.01
C SER A 76 -5.70 9.98 -4.57
N ILE A 77 -5.62 8.65 -4.46
CA ILE A 77 -6.69 7.73 -4.89
C ILE A 77 -7.96 7.99 -4.08
N GLY A 78 -7.84 8.08 -2.75
CA GLY A 78 -8.99 8.36 -1.88
C GLY A 78 -9.68 9.68 -2.22
N ASN A 79 -8.90 10.73 -2.49
CA ASN A 79 -9.43 12.02 -2.93
C ASN A 79 -10.16 11.94 -4.27
N TYR A 80 -9.64 11.20 -5.25
CA TYR A 80 -10.32 10.97 -6.53
C TYR A 80 -11.65 10.24 -6.36
N ILE A 81 -11.68 9.20 -5.52
CA ILE A 81 -12.91 8.44 -5.25
C ILE A 81 -13.96 9.33 -4.56
N ASN A 82 -13.56 10.12 -3.57
CA ASN A 82 -14.45 11.05 -2.88
C ASN A 82 -15.01 12.13 -3.82
N LEU A 83 -14.18 12.69 -4.72
CA LEU A 83 -14.63 13.65 -5.73
C LEU A 83 -15.60 13.03 -6.74
N PHE A 84 -15.43 11.75 -7.08
CA PHE A 84 -16.34 11.04 -7.98
C PHE A 84 -17.70 10.79 -7.31
N ASN A 85 -17.69 10.38 -6.04
CA ASN A 85 -18.90 10.16 -5.24
C ASN A 85 -19.69 11.45 -4.97
N LEU A 86 -19.03 12.60 -4.90
CA LEU A 86 -19.68 13.91 -4.75
C LEU A 86 -20.26 14.48 -6.05
N LYS A 87 -19.95 13.89 -7.22
CA LYS A 87 -20.37 14.38 -8.54
C LYS A 87 -21.44 13.52 -9.21
N MET A 88 -21.89 12.43 -8.59
CA MET A 88 -23.00 11.64 -9.10
C MET A 88 -24.29 12.00 -8.34
N PRO A 89 -25.39 12.32 -9.05
CA PRO A 89 -26.68 12.65 -8.45
C PRO A 89 -27.36 11.48 -7.75
#